data_AF-A0A950V7R2-F1
#
_entry.id   AF-A0A950V7R2-F1
#
_cell.length_a   1.000
_cell.length_b   1.000
_cell.length_c   1.000
_cell.angle_alpha   90.00
_cell.angle_beta   90.00
_cell.angle_gamma   90.00
#
_symmetry.space_group_name_H-M   'P 1'
#
loop_
_entity.id
_entity.type
_entity.pdbx_description
1 polymer ?
#
loop_
_entity_poly.entity_id
_entity_poly.type
_entity_poly.pdbx_seq_one_letter_code
_entity_poly.pdbx_strand_id
1 'polypeptide(L)'
;MLLPDLNNASGQTVKLGTGAGKDGKLYVFNRTNMGKFNPQNDAGIYQELSGALSGTVFSTPAWFNGTVYYGAVGDRIRGFSVNAALLPTQASSSTDHFFPYPGVTPAISANGSNDGILWAVENTNPAVLHAYDATNLANELYNSNQASSGRDQFGAGNKFIVPTIADGRVFVGTTNSVAVFGLIQ
;
A
#
# COMPACT_ATOMS: atom_id res chain seq x y z
N MET A 1 -7.36 4.47 6.07
CA MET A 1 -7.23 5.55 5.05
C MET A 1 -8.61 6.02 4.63
N LEU A 2 -8.84 7.33 4.51
CA LEU A 2 -10.07 7.84 3.90
C LEU A 2 -9.96 7.74 2.38
N LEU A 3 -11.03 7.30 1.72
CA LEU A 3 -11.08 7.26 0.27
C LEU A 3 -11.63 8.59 -0.28
N PRO A 4 -11.31 8.94 -1.55
CA PRO A 4 -12.07 9.93 -2.28
C PRO A 4 -13.56 9.58 -2.30
N ASP A 5 -14.39 10.54 -2.68
CA ASP A 5 -15.81 10.29 -2.89
C ASP A 5 -15.96 9.34 -4.11
N LEU A 6 -16.71 8.26 -3.92
CA LEU A 6 -16.86 7.18 -4.90
C LEU A 6 -18.34 7.02 -5.25
N ASN A 7 -18.66 6.64 -6.48
CA ASN A 7 -20.03 6.30 -6.85
C ASN A 7 -20.24 4.78 -6.73
N ASN A 8 -21.32 4.40 -6.07
CA ASN A 8 -21.74 3.00 -6.01
C ASN A 8 -22.44 2.58 -7.32
N ALA A 9 -22.93 1.33 -7.38
CA ALA A 9 -23.57 0.78 -8.58
C ALA A 9 -24.85 1.52 -9.02
N SER A 10 -25.52 2.24 -8.10
CA SER A 10 -26.70 3.07 -8.41
C SER A 10 -26.34 4.50 -8.78
N GLY A 11 -25.05 4.84 -8.89
CA GLY A 11 -24.57 6.19 -9.19
C GLY A 11 -24.60 7.15 -7.99
N GLN A 12 -24.91 6.65 -6.79
CA GLN A 12 -24.92 7.47 -5.58
C GLN A 12 -23.49 7.66 -5.06
N THR A 13 -23.14 8.90 -4.74
CA THR A 13 -21.87 9.21 -4.10
C THR A 13 -21.86 8.74 -2.65
N VAL A 14 -20.88 7.90 -2.32
CA VAL A 14 -20.63 7.36 -0.98
C VAL A 14 -19.29 7.85 -0.44
N LYS A 15 -19.26 8.06 0.87
CA LYS A 15 -18.11 8.60 1.59
C LYS A 15 -17.44 7.47 2.37
N LEU A 16 -16.37 6.90 1.84
CA LEU A 16 -15.80 5.67 2.38
C LEU A 16 -14.42 5.87 3.01
N GLY A 17 -14.03 4.90 3.84
CA GLY A 17 -12.67 4.67 4.27
C GLY A 17 -12.37 3.19 4.25
N THR A 18 -11.09 2.83 4.26
CA THR A 18 -10.64 1.44 4.26
C THR A 18 -9.51 1.22 5.27
N GLY A 19 -9.45 0.00 5.79
CA GLY A 19 -8.38 -0.49 6.65
C GLY A 19 -8.31 -2.01 6.59
N ALA A 20 -7.26 -2.55 7.20
CA ALA A 20 -7.03 -3.98 7.31
C ALA A 20 -6.49 -4.31 8.69
N GLY A 21 -6.73 -5.55 9.15
CA GLY A 21 -6.39 -5.96 10.50
C GLY A 21 -5.37 -7.09 10.57
N LYS A 22 -4.98 -7.41 11.81
CA LYS A 22 -4.19 -8.61 12.13
C LYS A 22 -4.99 -9.91 11.99
N ASP A 23 -6.29 -9.80 11.78
CA ASP A 23 -7.20 -10.88 11.37
C ASP A 23 -7.07 -11.21 9.87
N GLY A 24 -6.27 -10.46 9.10
CA GLY A 24 -6.05 -10.69 7.66
C GLY A 24 -7.22 -10.26 6.79
N LYS A 25 -8.20 -9.54 7.34
CA LYS A 25 -9.38 -9.06 6.62
C LYS A 25 -9.18 -7.62 6.14
N LEU A 26 -9.78 -7.31 5.00
CA LEU A 26 -9.96 -5.93 4.52
C LEU A 26 -11.36 -5.44 4.89
N TYR A 27 -11.42 -4.18 5.27
CA TYR A 27 -12.63 -3.52 5.67
C TYR A 27 -12.81 -2.23 4.87
N VAL A 28 -14.04 -1.99 4.42
CA VAL A 28 -14.49 -0.71 3.90
C VAL A 28 -15.63 -0.25 4.79
N PHE A 29 -15.54 0.98 5.29
CA PHE A 29 -16.55 1.57 6.16
C PHE A 29 -17.11 2.86 5.56
N ASN A 30 -18.40 3.11 5.79
CA ASN A 30 -19.05 4.34 5.37
C ASN A 30 -18.91 5.41 6.47
N ARG A 31 -18.25 6.52 6.15
CA ARG A 31 -17.92 7.63 7.06
C ARG A 31 -19.16 8.34 7.60
N THR A 32 -20.28 8.28 6.89
CA THR A 32 -21.56 8.90 7.30
C THR A 32 -22.54 7.90 7.93
N ASN A 33 -22.26 6.61 7.82
CA ASN A 33 -23.04 5.55 8.45
C ASN A 33 -22.14 4.34 8.75
N MET A 34 -21.46 4.35 9.90
CA MET A 34 -20.44 3.35 10.24
C MET A 34 -21.01 1.98 10.64
N GLY A 35 -22.31 1.72 10.48
CA GLY A 35 -22.88 0.39 10.73
C GLY A 35 -23.21 0.05 12.18
N LYS A 36 -22.60 0.75 13.15
CA LYS A 36 -22.67 0.47 14.60
C LYS A 36 -22.20 -0.96 14.92
N PHE A 37 -22.09 -1.27 16.21
CA PHE A 37 -21.75 -2.61 16.67
C PHE A 37 -22.93 -3.58 16.48
N ASN A 38 -22.63 -4.79 16.04
CA ASN A 38 -23.57 -5.90 15.93
C ASN A 38 -22.95 -7.13 16.63
N PRO A 39 -23.57 -7.69 17.68
CA PRO A 39 -23.00 -8.79 18.45
C PRO A 39 -23.02 -10.14 17.72
N GLN A 40 -23.75 -10.28 16.61
CA GLN A 40 -23.83 -11.52 15.85
C GLN A 40 -22.77 -11.62 14.74
N ASN A 41 -22.45 -10.51 14.08
CA ASN A 41 -21.54 -10.47 12.93
C ASN A 41 -21.20 -9.03 12.51
N ASP A 42 -20.37 -8.90 11.47
CA ASP A 42 -19.94 -7.63 10.90
C ASP A 42 -20.90 -7.08 9.81
N ALA A 43 -22.16 -7.52 9.74
CA ALA A 43 -23.09 -7.10 8.67
C ALA A 43 -23.44 -5.60 8.67
N GLY A 44 -23.08 -4.86 9.72
CA GLY A 44 -23.19 -3.40 9.75
C GLY A 44 -22.12 -2.71 8.91
N ILE A 45 -20.99 -3.37 8.63
CA ILE A 45 -19.90 -2.77 7.87
C ILE A 45 -20.26 -2.68 6.38
N TYR A 46 -19.75 -1.64 5.70
CA TYR A 46 -20.05 -1.43 4.28
C TYR A 46 -19.49 -2.57 3.41
N GLN A 47 -18.29 -3.05 3.73
CA GLN A 47 -17.73 -4.25 3.13
C GLN A 47 -16.69 -4.91 4.05
N GLU A 48 -16.78 -6.22 4.21
CA GLU A 48 -15.71 -7.06 4.75
C GLU A 48 -15.24 -8.00 3.63
N LEU A 49 -13.93 -8.17 3.49
CA LEU A 49 -13.33 -9.13 2.58
C LEU A 49 -12.35 -10.04 3.33
N SER A 50 -12.61 -11.34 3.27
CA SER A 50 -11.71 -12.38 3.75
C SER A 50 -10.97 -13.01 2.56
N GLY A 51 -9.70 -13.37 2.75
CA GLY A 51 -8.88 -14.06 1.72
C GLY A 51 -8.34 -13.17 0.61
N ALA A 52 -8.57 -11.85 0.66
CA ALA A 52 -7.96 -10.89 -0.27
C ALA A 52 -6.46 -10.68 -0.03
N LEU A 53 -6.01 -10.89 1.21
CA LEU A 53 -4.62 -10.86 1.65
C LEU A 53 -4.26 -12.22 2.27
N SER A 54 -3.02 -12.66 2.14
CA SER A 54 -2.55 -13.93 2.71
C SER A 54 -1.98 -13.80 4.12
N GLY A 55 -1.81 -12.57 4.62
CA GLY A 55 -1.12 -12.28 5.86
C GLY A 55 -1.81 -11.24 6.73
N THR A 56 -1.26 -11.07 7.93
CA THR A 56 -1.70 -10.03 8.88
C THR A 56 -1.24 -8.65 8.42
N VAL A 57 -2.04 -7.61 8.68
CA VAL A 57 -1.70 -6.24 8.28
C VAL A 57 -1.36 -5.37 9.49
N PHE A 58 -0.16 -4.78 9.45
CA PHE A 58 0.32 -3.80 10.42
C PHE A 58 0.51 -2.40 9.81
N SER A 59 0.28 -2.28 8.51
CA SER A 59 0.56 -1.08 7.71
C SER A 59 -0.71 -0.34 7.33
N THR A 60 -0.54 0.90 6.86
CA THR A 60 -1.62 1.64 6.20
C THR A 60 -1.58 1.43 4.70
N PRO A 61 -2.72 1.39 4.00
CA PRO A 61 -2.74 1.31 2.54
C PRO A 61 -2.31 2.62 1.89
N ALA A 62 -2.07 2.56 0.59
CA ALA A 62 -1.98 3.73 -0.28
C ALA A 62 -3.12 3.75 -1.31
N TRP A 63 -3.40 4.93 -1.86
CA TRP A 63 -4.37 5.14 -2.94
C TRP A 63 -3.70 5.77 -4.15
N PHE A 64 -4.00 5.24 -5.33
CA PHE A 64 -3.67 5.91 -6.58
C PHE A 64 -4.72 5.60 -7.64
N ASN A 65 -5.27 6.65 -8.27
CA ASN A 65 -6.09 6.58 -9.47
C ASN A 65 -7.16 5.46 -9.49
N GLY A 66 -7.94 5.31 -8.41
CA GLY A 66 -9.00 4.29 -8.32
C GLY A 66 -8.58 2.97 -7.68
N THR A 67 -7.31 2.82 -7.30
CA THR A 67 -6.75 1.57 -6.76
C THR A 67 -6.27 1.77 -5.32
N VAL A 68 -6.60 0.81 -4.46
CA VAL A 68 -6.05 0.71 -3.08
C VAL A 68 -4.94 -0.32 -3.06
N TYR A 69 -3.81 -0.01 -2.42
CA TYR A 69 -2.66 -0.91 -2.30
C TYR A 69 -2.42 -1.31 -0.86
N TYR A 70 -2.25 -2.61 -0.61
CA TYR A 70 -1.93 -3.18 0.70
C TYR A 70 -0.70 -4.10 0.61
N GLY A 71 0.15 -4.07 1.63
CA GLY A 71 1.27 -5.00 1.78
C GLY A 71 1.21 -5.71 3.13
N ALA A 72 0.66 -6.93 3.14
CA ALA A 72 0.55 -7.74 4.35
C ALA A 72 1.86 -8.48 4.68
N VAL A 73 1.98 -8.99 5.91
CA VAL A 73 3.13 -9.79 6.34
C VAL A 73 3.22 -11.08 5.52
N GLY A 74 4.37 -11.32 4.87
CA GLY A 74 4.62 -12.52 4.10
C GLY A 74 3.79 -12.61 2.81
N ASP A 75 3.26 -11.48 2.35
CA ASP A 75 2.47 -11.38 1.11
C ASP A 75 3.15 -10.43 0.12
N ARG A 76 2.63 -10.43 -1.10
CA ARG A 76 2.91 -9.42 -2.12
C ARG A 76 2.22 -8.11 -1.75
N ILE A 77 2.68 -6.99 -2.31
CA ILE A 77 1.85 -5.79 -2.35
C ILE A 77 0.77 -6.04 -3.40
N ARG A 78 -0.49 -5.87 -3.02
CA ARG A 78 -1.67 -6.13 -3.85
C ARG A 78 -2.41 -4.83 -4.11
N GLY A 79 -2.69 -4.55 -5.39
CA GLY A 79 -3.54 -3.46 -5.84
C GLY A 79 -4.97 -3.92 -6.10
N PHE A 80 -5.94 -3.24 -5.51
CA PHE A 80 -7.37 -3.52 -5.65
C PHE A 80 -8.04 -2.35 -6.35
N SER A 81 -8.34 -2.51 -7.64
CA SER A 81 -9.10 -1.53 -8.41
C SER A 81 -10.53 -1.46 -7.89
N VAL A 82 -10.94 -0.29 -7.38
CA VAL A 82 -12.29 -0.07 -6.89
C VAL A 82 -13.28 -0.18 -8.05
N ASN A 83 -14.35 -0.94 -7.84
CA ASN A 83 -15.46 -1.03 -8.78
C ASN A 83 -16.76 -0.75 -8.03
N ALA A 84 -17.53 0.24 -8.49
CA ALA A 84 -18.81 0.62 -7.89
C ALA A 84 -18.72 0.81 -6.36
N ALA A 85 -17.66 1.50 -5.91
CA ALA A 85 -17.34 1.75 -4.51
C ALA A 85 -17.09 0.50 -3.65
N LEU A 86 -16.77 -0.64 -4.25
CA LEU A 86 -16.38 -1.88 -3.58
C LEU A 86 -14.94 -2.27 -3.95
N LEU A 87 -14.25 -2.94 -3.04
CA LEU A 87 -12.98 -3.61 -3.32
C LEU A 87 -13.24 -5.06 -3.78
N PRO A 88 -12.60 -5.56 -4.84
CA PRO A 88 -12.69 -6.97 -5.21
C PRO A 88 -11.84 -7.84 -4.28
N THR A 89 -12.19 -9.13 -4.15
CA THR A 89 -11.35 -10.11 -3.42
C THR A 89 -10.06 -10.41 -4.18
N GLN A 90 -10.10 -10.39 -5.52
CA GLN A 90 -8.93 -10.58 -6.36
C GLN A 90 -8.25 -9.23 -6.64
N ALA A 91 -6.94 -9.17 -6.45
CA ALA A 91 -6.13 -8.00 -6.79
C ALA A 91 -6.05 -7.83 -8.32
N SER A 92 -6.11 -6.59 -8.81
CA SER A 92 -5.91 -6.25 -10.22
C SER A 92 -4.44 -6.30 -10.63
N SER A 93 -3.53 -6.10 -9.69
CA SER A 93 -2.09 -6.27 -9.88
C SER A 93 -1.42 -6.63 -8.55
N SER A 94 -0.24 -7.24 -8.61
CA SER A 94 0.57 -7.54 -7.42
C SER A 94 2.04 -7.50 -7.75
N THR A 95 2.88 -7.18 -6.77
CA THR A 95 4.34 -7.35 -6.91
C THR A 95 4.70 -8.81 -7.10
N ASP A 96 5.84 -9.08 -7.72
CA ASP A 96 6.42 -10.43 -7.71
C ASP A 96 7.09 -10.79 -6.38
N HIS A 97 7.60 -9.76 -5.71
CA HIS A 97 8.28 -9.88 -4.44
C HIS A 97 7.32 -10.03 -3.26
N PHE A 98 7.73 -10.82 -2.28
CA PHE A 98 7.03 -11.02 -1.02
C PHE A 98 7.75 -10.22 0.07
N PHE A 99 6.98 -9.53 0.90
CA PHE A 99 7.54 -8.68 1.93
C PHE A 99 7.50 -9.37 3.30
N PRO A 100 8.64 -9.47 4.01
CA PRO A 100 8.69 -10.10 5.31
C PRO A 100 8.00 -9.24 6.38
N TYR A 101 7.98 -9.71 7.62
CA TYR A 101 7.47 -8.92 8.74
C TYR A 101 8.16 -7.55 8.83
N PRO A 102 7.41 -6.42 8.95
CA PRO A 102 5.99 -6.32 9.33
C PRO A 102 5.02 -6.14 8.15
N GLY A 103 5.38 -6.56 6.94
CA GLY A 103 4.71 -6.17 5.70
C GLY A 103 5.22 -4.81 5.23
N VAL A 104 4.42 -4.09 4.45
CA VAL A 104 4.81 -2.80 3.85
C VAL A 104 3.72 -1.76 4.03
N THR A 105 4.12 -0.56 4.41
CA THR A 105 3.32 0.65 4.23
C THR A 105 3.73 1.32 2.91
N PRO A 106 2.97 1.14 1.81
CA PRO A 106 3.30 1.75 0.54
C PRO A 106 3.11 3.28 0.59
N ALA A 107 3.88 4.00 -0.23
CA ALA A 107 3.64 5.40 -0.53
C ALA A 107 3.56 5.61 -2.04
N ILE A 108 2.86 6.66 -2.48
CA ILE A 108 2.68 6.97 -3.90
C ILE A 108 3.28 8.34 -4.19
N SER A 109 3.97 8.44 -5.33
CA SER A 109 4.25 9.70 -6.01
C SER A 109 3.71 9.63 -7.42
N ALA A 110 3.22 10.75 -7.96
CA ALA A 110 2.69 10.80 -9.32
C ALA A 110 2.68 12.24 -9.85
N ASN A 111 2.60 12.39 -11.17
CA ASN A 111 2.27 13.65 -11.83
C ASN A 111 0.78 13.65 -12.20
N GLY A 112 -0.06 14.07 -11.26
CA GLY A 112 -1.51 13.91 -11.38
C GLY A 112 -1.90 12.43 -11.41
N SER A 113 -2.48 11.97 -12.52
CA SER A 113 -2.79 10.56 -12.77
C SER A 113 -1.73 9.82 -13.58
N ASN A 114 -0.66 10.50 -13.99
CA ASN A 114 0.41 9.95 -14.82
C ASN A 114 1.63 9.59 -13.98
N ASP A 115 2.47 8.69 -14.50
CA ASP A 115 3.77 8.33 -13.94
C ASP A 115 3.69 7.97 -12.46
N GLY A 116 2.66 7.21 -12.08
CA GLY A 116 2.43 6.78 -10.71
C GLY A 116 3.47 5.75 -10.29
N ILE A 117 4.19 6.05 -9.22
CA ILE A 117 5.20 5.16 -8.63
C ILE A 117 4.73 4.77 -7.23
N LEU A 118 4.68 3.47 -6.98
CA LEU A 118 4.54 2.91 -5.65
C LEU A 118 5.91 2.65 -5.05
N TRP A 119 6.18 3.29 -3.91
CA TRP A 119 7.39 3.13 -3.13
C TRP A 119 7.14 2.18 -1.95
N ALA A 120 8.07 1.24 -1.76
CA ALA A 120 8.00 0.23 -0.72
C ALA A 120 9.37 0.01 -0.10
N VAL A 121 9.42 -0.08 1.24
CA VAL A 121 10.65 -0.39 1.97
C VAL A 121 10.57 -1.82 2.49
N GLU A 122 11.51 -2.66 2.07
CA GLU A 122 11.67 -4.02 2.56
C GLU A 122 12.53 -4.03 3.84
N ASN A 123 12.03 -4.71 4.86
CA ASN A 123 12.69 -4.84 6.15
C ASN A 123 13.66 -6.05 6.15
N THR A 124 14.82 -5.87 5.52
CA THR A 124 15.93 -6.84 5.41
C THR A 124 17.27 -6.21 5.81
N ASN A 125 18.38 -6.93 5.67
CA ASN A 125 19.73 -6.38 5.92
C ASN A 125 20.67 -6.76 4.77
N PRO A 126 21.02 -5.84 3.86
CA PRO A 126 20.62 -4.43 3.84
C PRO A 126 19.11 -4.25 3.56
N ALA A 127 18.53 -3.15 4.04
CA ALA A 127 17.20 -2.72 3.68
C ALA A 127 17.10 -2.43 2.18
N VAL A 128 15.90 -2.57 1.62
CA VAL A 128 15.69 -2.37 0.19
C VAL A 128 14.60 -1.33 -0.04
N LEU A 129 14.89 -0.31 -0.84
CA LEU A 129 13.88 0.59 -1.39
C LEU A 129 13.49 0.07 -2.78
N HIS A 130 12.22 -0.26 -2.92
CA HIS A 130 11.60 -0.66 -4.18
C HIS A 130 10.73 0.47 -4.72
N ALA A 131 10.68 0.57 -6.05
CA ALA A 131 9.78 1.42 -6.80
C ALA A 131 9.07 0.56 -7.85
N TYR A 132 7.75 0.59 -7.88
CA TYR A 132 6.92 -0.13 -8.85
C TYR A 132 6.07 0.84 -9.66
N ASP A 133 5.74 0.48 -10.88
CA ASP A 133 4.67 1.14 -11.62
C ASP A 133 3.35 0.92 -10.89
N ALA A 134 2.73 1.99 -10.40
CA ALA A 134 1.49 1.90 -9.65
C ALA A 134 0.33 1.36 -10.50
N THR A 135 0.38 1.51 -11.83
CA THR A 135 -0.65 0.98 -12.73
C THR A 135 -0.53 -0.53 -12.94
N ASN A 136 0.68 -1.09 -12.79
CA ASN A 136 0.93 -2.52 -12.85
C ASN A 136 2.13 -2.94 -11.99
N LEU A 137 1.85 -3.47 -10.80
CA LEU A 137 2.87 -3.86 -9.83
C LEU A 137 3.79 -5.02 -10.26
N ALA A 138 3.48 -5.73 -11.35
CA ALA A 138 4.42 -6.69 -11.94
C ALA A 138 5.66 -6.01 -12.54
N ASN A 139 5.62 -4.68 -12.74
CA ASN A 139 6.72 -3.89 -13.27
C ASN A 139 7.46 -3.16 -12.14
N GLU A 140 8.61 -3.71 -11.72
CA GLU A 140 9.54 -3.03 -10.82
C GLU A 140 10.42 -2.05 -11.63
N LEU A 141 10.37 -0.78 -11.25
CA LEU A 141 11.11 0.30 -11.90
C LEU A 141 12.51 0.47 -11.30
N TYR A 142 12.62 0.24 -9.99
CA TYR A 142 13.87 0.41 -9.26
C TYR A 142 13.91 -0.44 -7.99
N ASN A 143 15.11 -0.94 -7.68
CA ASN A 143 15.45 -1.62 -6.45
C ASN A 143 16.84 -1.14 -5.99
N SER A 144 16.99 -0.69 -4.74
CA SER A 144 18.27 -0.14 -4.26
C SER A 144 19.44 -1.13 -4.26
N ASN A 145 19.19 -2.44 -4.30
CA ASN A 145 20.24 -3.44 -4.41
C ASN A 145 20.77 -3.63 -5.83
N GLN A 146 20.12 -3.07 -6.85
CA GLN A 146 20.58 -3.21 -8.24
C GLN A 146 21.77 -2.29 -8.56
N ALA A 147 22.04 -1.29 -7.71
CA ALA A 147 23.11 -0.33 -7.91
C ALA A 147 24.49 -0.98 -7.73
N SER A 148 25.39 -0.73 -8.69
CA SER A 148 26.74 -1.29 -8.69
C SER A 148 27.49 -0.97 -7.39
N SER A 149 28.24 -1.94 -6.89
CA SER A 149 29.06 -1.82 -5.68
C SER A 149 28.28 -1.42 -4.42
N GLY A 150 26.95 -1.68 -4.38
CA GLY A 150 26.12 -1.38 -3.23
C GLY A 150 25.91 0.12 -2.98
N ARG A 151 26.07 0.96 -4.00
CA ARG A 151 26.00 2.44 -3.89
C ARG A 151 24.73 2.95 -3.22
N ASP A 152 23.60 2.30 -3.48
CA ASP A 152 22.29 2.67 -2.95
C ASP A 152 21.88 1.86 -1.70
N GLN A 153 22.78 1.08 -1.10
CA GLN A 153 22.52 0.39 0.17
C GLN A 153 22.54 1.39 1.34
N PHE A 154 21.58 1.28 2.25
CA PHE A 154 21.34 2.27 3.31
C PHE A 154 21.26 1.68 4.73
N GLY A 155 21.94 0.54 4.93
CA GLY A 155 22.05 -0.12 6.23
C GLY A 155 20.91 -1.11 6.51
N ALA A 156 20.77 -1.49 7.78
CA ALA A 156 19.78 -2.48 8.20
C ALA A 156 18.35 -1.93 8.17
N GLY A 157 17.39 -2.80 7.85
CA GLY A 157 15.97 -2.51 7.83
C GLY A 157 15.42 -2.13 9.20
N ASN A 158 14.33 -1.35 9.16
CA ASN A 158 13.55 -0.99 10.32
C ASN A 158 12.07 -1.29 10.05
N LYS A 159 11.30 -1.45 11.13
CA LYS A 159 9.89 -1.79 11.08
C LYS A 159 9.03 -0.53 11.03
N PHE A 160 7.86 -0.64 10.41
CA PHE A 160 6.83 0.41 10.38
C PHE A 160 7.30 1.72 9.73
N ILE A 161 8.14 1.60 8.71
CA ILE A 161 8.67 2.74 7.96
C ILE A 161 7.72 3.10 6.83
N VAL A 162 7.49 4.40 6.68
CA VAL A 162 6.73 4.98 5.57
C VAL A 162 7.68 5.86 4.76
N PRO A 163 8.00 5.50 3.50
CA PRO A 163 8.82 6.37 2.66
C PRO A 163 8.08 7.68 2.42
N THR A 164 8.78 8.80 2.57
CA THR A 164 8.24 10.13 2.28
C THR A 164 8.81 10.62 0.95
N ILE A 165 7.97 11.10 0.05
CA ILE A 165 8.40 11.62 -1.26
C ILE A 165 8.18 13.13 -1.28
N ALA A 166 9.23 13.88 -1.55
CA ALA A 166 9.19 15.33 -1.67
C ALA A 166 10.32 15.82 -2.58
N ASP A 167 10.03 16.85 -3.40
CA ASP A 167 11.02 17.51 -4.25
C ASP A 167 11.88 16.54 -5.08
N GLY A 168 11.22 15.58 -5.74
CA GLY A 168 11.88 14.56 -6.58
C GLY A 168 12.78 13.58 -5.81
N ARG A 169 12.68 13.52 -4.48
CA ARG A 169 13.48 12.63 -3.63
C ARG A 169 12.60 11.75 -2.76
N VAL A 170 13.14 10.58 -2.41
CA VAL A 170 12.53 9.63 -1.48
C VAL A 170 13.36 9.57 -0.22
N PHE A 171 12.72 9.84 0.91
CA PHE A 171 13.31 9.86 2.24
C PHE A 171 12.85 8.64 3.01
N VAL A 172 13.80 7.87 3.52
CA VAL A 172 13.56 6.65 4.30
C VAL A 172 14.22 6.79 5.65
N GLY A 173 13.42 6.75 6.72
CA GLY A 173 13.94 6.72 8.08
C GLY A 173 14.66 5.40 8.36
N THR A 174 15.87 5.47 8.88
CA THR A 174 16.61 4.30 9.38
C THR A 174 16.54 4.26 10.90
N THR A 175 17.30 3.38 11.56
CA THR A 175 17.35 3.32 13.03
C THR A 175 18.05 4.54 13.66
N ASN A 176 18.88 5.25 12.91
CA ASN A 176 19.73 6.32 13.44
C ASN A 176 20.01 7.46 12.45
N SER A 177 19.41 7.44 11.26
CA SER A 177 19.63 8.41 10.19
C SER A 177 18.43 8.48 9.24
N VAL A 178 18.58 9.24 8.16
CA VAL A 178 17.63 9.26 7.03
C VAL A 178 18.42 8.96 5.76
N ALA A 179 17.97 7.95 5.02
CA ALA A 179 18.47 7.68 3.67
C ALA A 179 17.67 8.53 2.66
N VAL A 180 18.37 9.14 1.71
CA VAL A 180 17.76 10.04 0.72
C VAL A 180 18.14 9.56 -0.67
N PHE A 181 17.14 9.25 -1.48
CA PHE A 181 17.29 8.78 -2.86
C PHE A 181 16.81 9.85 -3.83
N GLY A 182 17.52 10.00 -4.94
CA GLY A 182 17.20 10.91 -6.02
C GLY A 182 17.93 10.52 -7.29
N LEU A 183 17.70 11.27 -8.36
CA LEU A 183 18.41 11.06 -9.63
C LEU A 183 19.91 11.28 -9.46
N ILE A 184 20.71 10.49 -10.18
CA ILE A 184 22.16 10.70 -10.29
C ILE A 184 22.38 12.02 -11.02
N GLN A 185 23.21 12.88 -10.45
CA GLN A 185 23.68 14.12 -11.09
C GLN A 185 25.05 13.90 -11.74
#